data_AF-A0A355UDY9-F1
#
_entry.id   AF-A0A355UDY9-F1
#
_cell.length_a   1.000
_cell.length_b   1.000
_cell.length_c   1.000
_cell.angle_alpha   90.00
_cell.angle_beta   90.00
_cell.angle_gamma   90.00
#
_symmetry.space_group_name_H-M   'P 1'
#
loop_
_entity.id
_entity.type
_entity.pdbx_description
1 polymer ?
#
loop_
_entity_poly.entity_id
_entity_poly.type
_entity_poly.pdbx_seq_one_letter_code
_entity_poly.pdbx_strand_id
1 'polypeptide(L)'
;MEYPSTLVENAVNELSRLPGVGKRSALRFALYLLKQPNQTTENLCNSLSKMKAEIKYCKICHSLSDTEICSICSHPKRNHNQICVVEN
;
A
#
# COMPACT_ATOMS: atom_id res chain seq x y z
N MET A 1 -23.86 12.92 1.36
CA MET A 1 -23.89 12.07 2.57
C MET A 1 -23.28 12.96 3.63
N GLU A 2 -24.10 13.60 4.45
CA GLU A 2 -23.60 14.51 5.49
C GLU A 2 -23.13 13.67 6.67
N TYR A 3 -21.85 13.82 7.03
CA TYR A 3 -21.29 13.17 8.21
C TYR A 3 -21.24 14.17 9.36
N PRO A 4 -21.55 13.76 10.60
CA PRO A 4 -21.54 14.67 11.75
C PRO A 4 -20.13 15.13 12.17
N SER A 5 -19.07 14.51 11.64
CA SER A 5 -17.67 14.85 11.93
C SER A 5 -16.89 15.04 10.64
N THR A 6 -16.25 16.21 10.51
CA THR A 6 -15.35 16.54 9.40
C THR A 6 -14.14 15.60 9.32
N LEU A 7 -13.68 15.07 10.46
CA LEU A 7 -12.57 14.11 10.51
C LEU A 7 -12.95 12.76 9.88
N VAL A 8 -14.17 12.28 10.15
CA VAL A 8 -14.68 11.04 9.55
C VAL A 8 -14.89 11.23 8.06
N GLU A 9 -15.46 12.37 7.66
CA GLU A 9 -15.64 12.69 6.24
C GLU A 9 -14.33 12.69 5.46
N ASN A 10 -13.29 13.33 5.99
CA ASN A 10 -11.97 13.36 5.36
C ASN A 10 -11.38 11.96 5.20
N ALA A 11 -11.45 11.12 6.25
CA ALA A 11 -10.97 9.75 6.18
C ALA A 11 -11.74 8.92 5.14
N VAL A 12 -13.06 9.07 5.07
CA VAL A 12 -13.90 8.39 4.07
C VAL A 12 -13.53 8.81 2.66
N ASN A 13 -13.32 10.11 2.44
CA ASN A 13 -12.96 10.63 1.13
C ASN A 13 -11.61 10.07 0.66
N GLU A 14 -10.58 10.05 1.50
CA GLU A 14 -9.27 9.49 1.15
C GLU A 14 -9.33 7.98 0.92
N LEU A 15 -10.01 7.23 1.79
CA LEU A 15 -10.18 5.78 1.63
C LEU A 15 -10.96 5.41 0.37
N SER A 16 -11.90 6.26 -0.06
CA SER A 16 -12.69 6.03 -1.28
C SER A 16 -11.93 6.28 -2.59
N ARG A 17 -10.73 6.87 -2.53
CA ARG A 17 -9.85 7.03 -3.70
C ARG A 17 -9.11 5.74 -4.05
N LEU A 18 -9.08 4.76 -3.15
CA LEU A 18 -8.42 3.48 -3.40
C LEU A 18 -9.21 2.67 -4.43
N PRO A 19 -8.52 2.00 -5.38
CA PRO A 19 -9.18 1.17 -6.38
C PRO A 19 -10.01 0.08 -5.70
N GLY A 20 -11.28 -0.06 -6.11
CA GLY A 20 -12.22 -1.04 -5.53
C GLY A 20 -12.90 -0.62 -4.22
N VAL A 21 -12.62 0.57 -3.68
CA VAL A 21 -13.23 1.06 -2.43
C VAL A 21 -14.25 2.18 -2.70
N GLY A 22 -15.55 1.84 -2.68
CA GLY A 22 -16.62 2.84 -2.75
C GLY A 22 -16.87 3.55 -1.41
N LYS A 23 -17.60 4.68 -1.42
CA LYS A 23 -17.91 5.49 -0.22
C LYS A 23 -18.51 4.69 0.95
N ARG A 24 -19.36 3.70 0.66
CA ARG A 24 -19.95 2.82 1.69
C ARG A 24 -18.91 1.92 2.36
N SER A 25 -17.97 1.37 1.58
CA SER A 25 -16.87 0.56 2.10
C SER A 25 -15.86 1.43 2.86
N ALA A 26 -15.55 2.62 2.35
CA ALA A 26 -14.69 3.60 3.00
C ALA A 26 -15.22 4.01 4.38
N LEU A 27 -16.53 4.29 4.50
CA LEU A 27 -17.17 4.56 5.80
C LEU A 27 -17.03 3.39 6.77
N ARG A 28 -17.23 2.15 6.29
CA ARG A 28 -17.05 0.95 7.12
C ARG A 28 -15.61 0.85 7.63
N PHE A 29 -14.61 1.16 6.81
CA PHE A 29 -13.21 1.15 7.20
C PHE A 29 -12.88 2.27 8.19
N ALA A 30 -13.34 3.50 7.96
CA ALA A 30 -13.12 4.62 8.87
C ALA A 30 -13.70 4.34 10.27
N LEU A 31 -14.92 3.82 10.34
CA LEU A 31 -15.57 3.45 11.60
C LEU A 31 -14.91 2.23 12.27
N TYR A 32 -14.35 1.30 11.49
CA TYR A 32 -13.59 0.18 12.03
C TYR A 32 -12.30 0.66 12.69
N LEU A 33 -11.51 1.51 12.00
CA LEU A 33 -10.25 2.05 12.52
C LEU A 33 -10.47 2.90 13.78
N LEU A 34 -11.58 3.65 13.85
CA LEU A 34 -11.93 4.42 15.04
C LEU A 34 -12.18 3.56 16.28
N LYS A 35 -12.59 2.30 16.09
CA LYS A 35 -12.82 1.33 17.18
C LYS A 35 -11.58 0.51 17.54
N GLN A 36 -10.52 0.58 16.73
CA GLN A 36 -9.28 -0.14 17.00
C GLN A 36 -8.43 0.61 18.04
N PRO A 37 -7.54 -0.11 18.74
CA PRO A 37 -6.51 0.54 19.55
C PRO A 37 -5.67 1.51 18.70
N ASN A 38 -5.28 2.65 19.27
CA ASN A 38 -4.49 3.68 18.58
C ASN A 38 -3.26 3.09 17.87
N GLN A 39 -2.57 2.15 18.53
CA GLN A 39 -1.40 1.47 17.98
C GLN A 39 -1.67 0.78 16.64
N THR A 40 -2.84 0.16 16.45
CA THR A 40 -3.18 -0.54 15.21
C THR A 40 -3.33 0.44 14.06
N THR A 41 -4.02 1.56 14.31
CA THR A 41 -4.20 2.62 13.31
C THR A 41 -2.88 3.32 12.98
N GLU A 42 -2.05 3.59 13.99
CA GLU A 42 -0.70 4.14 13.78
C GLU A 42 0.20 3.22 12.97
N ASN A 43 0.20 1.91 13.26
CA ASN A 43 0.98 0.93 12.50
C ASN A 43 0.56 0.88 11.04
N LEU A 44 -0.74 0.97 10.76
CA LEU A 44 -1.26 1.03 9.39
C LEU A 44 -0.76 2.28 8.66
N CYS A 45 -0.95 3.47 9.26
CA CYS A 45 -0.50 4.74 8.68
C CYS A 45 1.02 4.72 8.41
N ASN A 46 1.81 4.28 9.40
CA ASN A 46 3.26 4.20 9.29
C ASN A 46 3.70 3.25 8.17
N SER A 47 3.04 2.11 8.02
CA SER A 47 3.37 1.13 6.97
C SER A 47 3.11 1.70 5.58
N LEU A 48 1.99 2.41 5.38
CA LEU A 48 1.67 3.07 4.12
C LEU A 48 2.65 4.20 3.79
N SER A 49 2.99 5.03 4.78
CA SER A 49 3.97 6.11 4.61
C SER A 49 5.36 5.58 4.27
N LYS A 50 5.83 4.55 4.99
CA LYS A 50 7.12 3.91 4.70
C LYS A 50 7.16 3.27 3.33
N MET A 51 6.12 2.51 2.96
CA MET A 51 6.02 1.92 1.63
C MET A 51 6.15 2.99 0.53
N LYS A 52 5.45 4.12 0.65
CA LYS A 52 5.54 5.17 -0.37
C LYS A 52 6.90 5.86 -0.42
N ALA A 53 7.61 5.98 0.70
CA ALA A 53 8.88 6.69 0.82
C ALA A 53 10.09 5.82 0.47
N GLU A 54 10.08 4.54 0.85
CA GLU A 54 11.26 3.67 0.82
C GLU A 54 11.27 2.70 -0.37
N ILE A 55 10.12 2.46 -1.01
CA ILE A 55 10.06 1.49 -2.11
C ILE A 55 10.91 1.95 -3.29
N LYS A 56 11.74 1.04 -3.79
CA LYS A 56 12.63 1.26 -4.93
C LYS A 56 12.24 0.34 -6.08
N TYR A 57 12.71 0.70 -7.26
CA TYR A 57 12.64 -0.17 -8.42
C TYR A 57 13.99 -0.87 -8.60
N CYS A 58 13.93 -2.19 -8.80
CA CYS A 58 15.10 -2.99 -9.10
C CYS A 58 15.80 -2.47 -10.37
N LYS A 59 17.13 -2.28 -10.32
CA LYS A 59 17.93 -1.83 -11.47
C LYS A 59 17.93 -2.81 -12.67
N ILE A 60 17.53 -4.07 -12.47
CA ILE A 60 17.61 -5.13 -13.49
C ILE A 60 16.23 -5.44 -14.10
N CYS A 61 15.23 -5.72 -13.25
CA CYS A 61 13.90 -6.14 -13.72
C CYS A 61 12.81 -5.10 -13.52
N HIS A 62 13.15 -3.92 -12.97
CA HIS A 62 12.18 -2.87 -12.62
C HIS A 62 11.01 -3.32 -11.74
N SER A 63 11.15 -4.44 -11.03
CA SER A 63 10.18 -4.87 -10.02
C SER A 63 10.34 -4.06 -8.73
N LEU A 64 9.27 -3.99 -7.94
CA LEU A 64 9.28 -3.37 -6.62
C LEU A 64 10.26 -4.11 -5.69
N SER A 65 11.10 -3.35 -5.00
CA SER A 65 12.18 -3.87 -4.17
C SER A 65 12.52 -2.89 -3.05
N ASP A 66 12.92 -3.42 -1.90
CA ASP A 66 13.44 -2.61 -0.79
C ASP A 66 14.95 -2.30 -0.97
N THR A 67 15.61 -3.02 -1.88
CA THR A 67 17.05 -2.93 -2.21
C THR A 67 17.26 -2.55 -3.68
N GLU A 68 18.47 -2.10 -4.05
CA GLU A 68 18.78 -1.72 -5.45
C GLU A 68 18.62 -2.86 -6.46
N ILE A 69 18.89 -4.08 -6.01
CA ILE A 69 18.69 -5.32 -6.76
C ILE A 69 17.69 -6.15 -5.97
N CYS A 70 16.58 -6.54 -6.57
CA CYS A 70 15.58 -7.36 -5.90
C CYS A 70 16.13 -8.75 -5.57
N SER A 71 15.53 -9.38 -4.57
CA SER A 71 15.89 -10.73 -4.12
C SER A 71 15.89 -11.77 -5.25
N ILE A 72 15.06 -11.57 -6.27
CA ILE A 72 14.95 -12.47 -7.42
C ILE A 72 16.11 -12.30 -8.40
N CYS A 73 16.62 -11.08 -8.58
CA CYS A 73 17.75 -10.79 -9.46
C CYS A 73 19.09 -11.08 -8.77
N SER A 74 19.19 -10.93 -7.45
CA SER A 74 20.41 -11.25 -6.70
C SER A 74 20.59 -12.75 -6.44
N HIS A 75 19.60 -13.59 -6.76
CA HIS A 75 19.64 -15.02 -6.42
C HIS A 75 20.57 -15.81 -7.36
N PRO A 76 21.63 -16.48 -6.85
CA PRO A 76 22.62 -17.16 -7.69
C PRO A 76 22.09 -18.48 -8.30
N LYS A 77 21.04 -19.08 -7.72
CA LYS A 77 20.44 -20.32 -8.25
C LYS A 77 19.48 -20.07 -9.41
N ARG A 78 19.22 -18.81 -9.77
CA ARG A 78 18.30 -18.47 -10.86
C ARG A 78 19.00 -18.63 -12.21
N ASN A 79 18.25 -19.13 -13.20
CA ASN A 79 18.68 -19.10 -14.58
C ASN A 79 18.54 -17.67 -15.15
N HIS A 80 19.66 -16.97 -15.31
CA HIS A 80 19.70 -15.60 -15.84
C HIS A 80 19.54 -15.54 -17.38
N ASN A 81 19.51 -16.68 -18.07
CA ASN A 81 19.27 -16.75 -19.51
C ASN A 81 17.77 -16.81 -19.88
N GLN A 82 16.87 -16.84 -18.89
CA GLN A 82 15.42 -16.87 -19.10
C GLN A 82 14.76 -15.65 -18.46
N ILE A 83 14.05 -14.87 -19.28
CA ILE A 83 13.33 -13.65 -18.85
C ILE A 83 11.83 -13.88 -19.04
N CYS A 84 11.05 -13.61 -17.98
CA CYS A 84 9.59 -13.60 -18.01
C CYS A 84 9.14 -12.14 -18.01
N VAL A 85 8.51 -11.70 -19.11
CA VAL A 85 7.97 -10.35 -19.25
C VAL A 85 6.55 -10.33 -18.66
N VAL A 86 6.29 -9.36 -17.79
CA VAL A 86 4.98 -9.15 -17.13
C VAL A 86 4.55 -7.70 -17.33
N GLU A 87 3.25 -7.45 -17.29
CA GLU A 87 2.67 -6.10 -17.49
C GLU A 87 2.52 -5.26 -16.22
N ASN A 88 2.76 -5.86 -15.05
CA ASN A 88 2.43 -5.35 -13.71
C ASN A 88 2.55 -3.85 -13.48
#